data_AF-A0AB37TND1-F1
#
_entry.id   AF-A0AB37TND1-F1
#
_cell.length_a   1.000
_cell.length_b   1.000
_cell.length_c   1.000
_cell.angle_alpha   90.00
_cell.angle_beta   90.00
_cell.angle_gamma   90.00
#
_symmetry.space_group_name_H-M   'P 1'
#
loop_
_entity.id
_entity.type
_entity.pdbx_description
1 polymer ?
#
loop_
_entity_poly.entity_id
_entity_poly.type
_entity_poly.pdbx_seq_one_letter_code
_entity_poly.pdbx_strand_id
1 'polypeptide(L)'
;MPLQYSNLNSRLLQRDYWRISELATTAERKARTYTNKKGIVRKIKAQPAKHGLLPLGESTIYDKVRKGEMPSPIRMSERITAWRTADLIEWLDSKQ
;
A
#
# COMPACT_ATOMS: atom_id res chain seq x y z
N MET A 1 -9.54 -22.07 11.54
CA MET A 1 -10.14 -20.79 11.99
C MET A 1 -9.42 -19.62 11.32
N PRO A 2 -9.86 -19.10 10.16
CA PRO A 2 -9.33 -17.88 9.58
C PRO A 2 -10.33 -16.73 9.82
N LEU A 3 -10.24 -16.05 10.97
CA LEU A 3 -11.19 -14.99 11.37
C LEU A 3 -10.63 -13.56 11.22
N GLN A 4 -9.57 -13.35 10.44
CA GLN A 4 -9.00 -12.01 10.23
C GLN A 4 -9.45 -11.33 8.93
N TYR A 5 -9.91 -12.07 7.92
CA TYR A 5 -10.28 -11.50 6.61
C TYR A 5 -11.71 -10.96 6.52
N SER A 6 -12.67 -11.50 7.29
CA SER A 6 -14.08 -11.04 7.26
C SER A 6 -14.23 -9.55 7.57
N ASN A 7 -13.40 -9.03 8.49
CA ASN A 7 -13.35 -7.61 8.85
C ASN A 7 -12.66 -6.72 7.80
N LEU A 8 -11.79 -7.30 6.96
CA LEU A 8 -11.16 -6.56 5.86
C LEU A 8 -12.08 -6.48 4.65
N ASN A 9 -12.77 -7.56 4.31
CA ASN A 9 -13.72 -7.59 3.20
C ASN A 9 -14.88 -6.62 3.46
N SER A 10 -15.41 -6.58 4.69
CA SER A 10 -16.46 -5.62 5.05
C SER A 10 -15.99 -4.16 4.96
N ARG A 11 -14.72 -3.88 5.28
CA ARG A 11 -14.13 -2.54 5.11
C ARG A 11 -13.91 -2.19 3.65
N LEU A 12 -13.42 -3.13 2.84
CA LEU A 12 -13.22 -2.96 1.41
C LEU A 12 -14.52 -2.59 0.71
N LEU A 13 -15.61 -3.28 1.04
CA LEU A 13 -16.95 -3.06 0.49
C LEU A 13 -17.57 -1.69 0.83
N GLN A 14 -16.97 -0.89 1.73
CA GLN A 14 -17.45 0.47 2.01
C GLN A 14 -17.22 1.43 0.84
N ARG A 15 -16.33 1.08 -0.10
CA ARG A 15 -15.94 1.90 -1.25
C ARG A 15 -15.78 1.02 -2.47
N ASP A 16 -15.99 1.57 -3.66
CA ASP A 16 -15.76 0.83 -4.91
C ASP A 16 -14.29 0.90 -5.36
N TYR A 17 -13.58 1.95 -4.96
CA TYR A 17 -12.22 2.24 -5.39
C TYR A 17 -11.32 2.64 -4.22
N TRP A 18 -10.10 2.14 -4.25
CA TRP A 18 -9.10 2.36 -3.22
C TRP A 18 -7.81 2.93 -3.83
N ARG A 19 -7.29 4.02 -3.26
CA ARG A 19 -5.98 4.56 -3.66
C ARG A 19 -4.85 3.89 -2.91
N ILE A 20 -3.65 3.94 -3.48
CA ILE A 20 -2.43 3.37 -2.88
C ILE A 20 -2.21 3.89 -1.45
N SER A 21 -2.48 5.18 -1.22
CA SER A 21 -2.30 5.82 0.09
C SER A 21 -3.28 5.33 1.17
N GLU A 22 -4.39 4.72 0.76
CA GLU A 22 -5.40 4.15 1.66
C GLU A 22 -5.22 2.64 1.84
N LEU A 23 -4.68 1.96 0.84
CA LEU A 23 -4.32 0.55 0.91
C LEU A 23 -3.03 0.33 1.69
N ALA A 24 -2.01 1.16 1.47
CA ALA A 24 -0.69 0.94 2.00
C ALA A 24 -0.57 1.38 3.46
N THR A 25 -0.19 0.44 4.33
CA THR A 25 0.35 0.81 5.64
C THR A 25 1.79 1.27 5.47
N THR A 26 2.00 2.58 5.61
CA THR A 26 3.35 3.13 5.69
C THR A 26 3.84 2.92 7.12
N ALA A 27 4.73 1.94 7.31
CA ALA A 27 5.43 1.78 8.58
C ALA A 27 6.21 3.05 8.94
N GLU A 28 6.28 3.36 10.23
CA GLU A 28 6.98 4.54 10.74
C GLU A 28 8.43 4.57 10.24
N ARG A 29 8.79 5.59 9.46
CA ARG A 29 10.19 5.81 9.06
C ARG A 29 10.83 6.77 10.06
N LYS A 30 11.63 6.22 10.97
CA LYS A 30 12.48 7.01 11.87
C LYS A 30 13.48 7.84 11.05
N ALA A 31 13.68 9.10 11.44
CA ALA A 31 14.63 9.99 10.77
C ALA A 31 16.05 9.39 10.80
N ARG A 32 16.68 9.26 9.63
CA ARG A 32 18.08 8.83 9.51
C ARG A 32 18.88 9.89 8.77
N THR A 33 20.02 10.24 9.34
CA THR A 33 21.06 11.05 8.69
C THR A 33 22.11 10.12 8.11
N TYR A 34 22.41 10.27 6.83
CA TYR A 34 23.53 9.58 6.20
C TYR A 34 24.50 10.60 5.60
N THR A 35 25.79 10.37 5.85
CA THR A 35 26.88 11.16 5.30
C THR A 35 27.43 10.43 4.09
N ASN A 36 27.28 11.02 2.90
CA ASN A 36 27.86 10.48 1.68
C ASN A 36 29.39 10.68 1.67
N LYS A 37 30.16 9.89 0.92
CA LYS A 37 31.63 9.97 0.79
C LYS A 37 32.17 11.37 0.41
N LYS A 38 31.32 12.28 -0.08
CA LYS A 38 31.62 13.68 -0.40
C LYS A 38 31.28 14.68 0.72
N GLY A 39 31.00 14.22 1.95
CA GLY A 39 30.72 15.10 3.10
C GLY A 39 29.33 15.76 3.11
N ILE A 40 28.49 15.52 2.10
CA ILE A 40 27.13 16.07 2.04
C ILE A 40 26.21 15.28 2.97
N VAL A 41 25.73 15.93 4.03
CA VAL A 41 24.75 15.38 4.96
C VAL A 41 23.35 15.51 4.36
N ARG A 42 22.68 14.39 4.09
CA ARG A 42 21.26 14.38 3.73
C ARG A 42 20.43 13.93 4.92
N LYS A 43 19.53 14.80 5.37
CA LYS A 43 18.58 14.53 6.46
C LYS A 43 17.27 14.02 5.87
N ILE A 44 16.93 12.75 6.13
CA ILE A 44 15.63 12.19 5.76
C ILE A 44 14.65 12.54 6.89
N LYS A 45 13.53 13.21 6.54
CA LYS A 45 12.49 13.58 7.50
C LYS A 45 11.80 12.33 8.06
N ALA A 46 11.42 12.38 9.33
CA ALA A 46 10.55 11.36 9.91
C ALA A 46 9.18 11.42 9.22
N GLN A 47 8.64 10.25 8.89
CA GLN A 47 7.31 10.15 8.29
C GLN A 47 6.42 9.33 9.24
N PRO A 48 5.29 9.89 9.72
CA PRO A 48 4.43 9.21 10.68
C PRO A 48 3.85 7.94 10.09
N ALA A 49 3.59 6.96 10.96
CA ALA A 49 2.90 5.75 10.56
C ALA A 49 1.52 6.10 9.99
N LYS A 50 1.26 5.70 8.75
CA LYS A 50 -0.07 5.76 8.16
C LYS A 50 -0.62 4.34 8.14
N HIS A 51 -1.71 4.11 8.87
CA HIS A 51 -2.40 2.84 8.88
C HIS A 51 -3.27 2.75 7.63
N GLY A 52 -2.83 1.95 6.67
CA GLY A 52 -3.63 1.58 5.50
C GLY A 52 -4.36 0.27 5.78
N LEU A 53 -5.22 -0.13 4.86
CA LEU A 53 -5.97 -1.38 4.99
C LEU A 53 -5.05 -2.63 4.98
N LEU A 54 -4.01 -2.62 4.16
CA LEU A 54 -3.05 -3.71 4.03
C LEU A 54 -1.81 -3.41 4.87
N PRO A 55 -1.21 -4.41 5.55
CA PRO A 55 0.04 -4.27 6.28
C PRO A 55 1.27 -4.23 5.35
N LEU A 56 1.14 -3.58 4.19
CA LEU A 56 2.18 -3.48 3.15
C LEU A 56 2.46 -2.00 2.85
N GLY A 57 3.74 -1.67 2.60
CA GLY A 57 4.11 -0.33 2.15
C GLY A 57 3.77 -0.10 0.68
N GLU A 58 3.69 1.18 0.28
CA GLU A 58 3.34 1.58 -1.10
C GLU A 58 4.28 0.93 -2.13
N SER A 59 5.59 0.96 -1.88
CA SER A 59 6.59 0.35 -2.77
C SER A 59 6.40 -1.16 -2.90
N THR A 60 6.11 -1.86 -1.79
CA THR A 60 5.89 -3.30 -1.79
C THR A 60 4.65 -3.68 -2.57
N ILE A 61 3.60 -2.86 -2.52
CA ILE A 61 2.41 -3.02 -3.35
C ILE A 61 2.76 -2.88 -4.82
N TYR A 62 3.48 -1.81 -5.22
CA TYR A 62 3.91 -1.66 -6.61
C TYR A 62 4.83 -2.80 -7.09
N ASP A 63 5.71 -3.30 -6.23
CA ASP A 63 6.55 -4.46 -6.54
C ASP A 63 5.70 -5.71 -6.76
N LYS A 64 4.66 -5.93 -5.95
CA LYS A 64 3.72 -7.04 -6.13
C LYS A 64 2.88 -6.90 -7.41
N VAL A 65 2.42 -5.70 -7.73
CA VAL A 65 1.75 -5.41 -9.00
C VAL A 65 2.69 -5.72 -10.17
N ARG A 66 3.95 -5.29 -10.09
CA ARG A 66 4.96 -5.58 -11.12
C ARG A 66 5.25 -7.08 -11.26
N LYS A 67 5.19 -7.83 -10.15
CA LYS A 67 5.31 -9.30 -10.15
C LYS A 67 4.05 -10.02 -10.65
N GLY A 68 2.96 -9.30 -10.92
CA GLY A 68 1.66 -9.89 -11.25
C GLY A 68 0.97 -10.58 -10.08
N GLU A 69 1.49 -10.40 -8.86
CA GLU A 69 0.89 -10.99 -7.66
C GLU A 69 -0.35 -10.22 -7.21
N MET A 70 -0.44 -8.92 -7.48
CA MET A 70 -1.51 -8.02 -7.03
C MET A 70 -2.19 -7.41 -8.26
N PRO A 71 -3.52 -7.12 -8.20
CA PRO A 71 -4.23 -6.52 -9.32
C PRO A 71 -3.59 -5.21 -9.78
N SER A 72 -3.66 -4.95 -11.09
CA SER A 72 -3.17 -3.71 -11.67
C SER A 72 -4.08 -2.54 -11.30
N PRO A 73 -3.53 -1.37 -10.94
CA PRO A 73 -4.36 -0.20 -10.69
C PRO A 73 -5.03 0.30 -11.96
N ILE A 74 -6.27 0.75 -11.81
CA ILE A 74 -7.04 1.41 -12.86
C ILE A 74 -6.79 2.92 -12.80
N ARG A 75 -6.55 3.51 -13.96
CA ARG A 75 -6.35 4.95 -14.08
C ARG A 75 -7.71 5.65 -14.04
N MET A 76 -8.01 6.33 -12.93
CA MET A 76 -9.25 7.10 -12.76
C MET A 76 -9.13 8.52 -13.35
N SER A 77 -7.92 9.09 -13.34
CA SER A 77 -7.63 10.42 -13.90
C SER A 77 -6.19 10.50 -14.39
N GLU A 78 -5.78 11.63 -14.95
CA GLU A 78 -4.43 11.85 -15.48
C GLU A 78 -3.33 11.54 -14.45
N ARG A 79 -3.56 11.87 -13.17
CA ARG A 79 -2.62 11.66 -12.05
C ARG A 79 -3.07 10.65 -11.00
N ILE A 80 -4.29 10.11 -11.11
CA ILE A 80 -4.89 9.28 -10.07
C ILE A 80 -5.10 7.87 -10.58
N THR A 81 -4.52 6.92 -9.85
CA THR A 81 -4.68 5.49 -10.04
C THR A 81 -5.27 4.87 -8.79
N ALA A 82 -6.23 3.97 -8.96
CA ALA A 82 -6.93 3.30 -7.88
C ALA A 82 -7.22 1.84 -8.22
N TRP A 83 -7.40 1.00 -7.22
CA TRP A 83 -7.78 -0.40 -7.35
C TRP A 83 -9.28 -0.54 -7.13
N ARG A 84 -9.93 -1.43 -7.88
CA ARG A 84 -11.30 -1.82 -7.58
C ARG A 84 -11.34 -2.71 -6.37
N THR A 85 -12.40 -2.55 -5.59
CA THR A 85 -12.68 -3.40 -4.43
C THR A 85 -12.85 -4.86 -4.82
N ALA A 86 -13.53 -5.15 -5.94
CA ALA A 86 -13.71 -6.52 -6.44
C ALA A 86 -12.36 -7.20 -6.69
N ASP A 87 -11.47 -6.57 -7.46
CA ASP A 87 -10.14 -7.11 -7.77
C ASP A 87 -9.30 -7.34 -6.52
N LEU A 88 -9.42 -6.47 -5.51
CA LEU A 88 -8.72 -6.63 -4.22
C LEU A 88 -9.27 -7.79 -3.39
N ILE A 89 -10.58 -7.99 -3.38
CA ILE A 89 -11.23 -9.11 -2.69
C ILE A 89 -10.84 -10.42 -3.36
N GLU A 90 -10.96 -10.53 -4.69
CA GLU A 90 -10.55 -11.72 -5.45
C GLU A 90 -9.08 -12.06 -5.22
N TRP A 91 -8.23 -11.03 -5.16
CA TRP A 91 -6.83 -11.20 -4.85
C TRP A 91 -6.56 -11.71 -3.42
N LEU A 92 -7.26 -11.16 -2.43
CA LEU A 92 -7.15 -11.61 -1.03
C LEU A 92 -7.63 -13.06 -0.90
N ASP A 93 -8.75 -13.38 -1.53
CA ASP A 93 -9.32 -14.73 -1.54
C ASP A 93 -8.39 -15.72 -2.26
N SER A 94 -7.72 -15.30 -3.33
CA SER A 94 -6.71 -16.12 -4.03
C SER A 94 -5.44 -16.39 -3.21
N LYS A 95 -5.17 -15.60 -2.16
CA LYS A 95 -4.02 -15.78 -1.26
C LYS A 95 -4.38 -16.56 0.01
N GLN A 96 -5.64 -16.95 0.17
CA GLN A 96 -6.14 -17.74 1.29
C GLN A 96 -5.88 -19.23 1.10
#